data_AF-A0A966RB35-F1
#
_entry.id   AF-A0A966RB35-F1
#
_cell.length_a   1.000
_cell.length_b   1.000
_cell.length_c   1.000
_cell.angle_alpha   90.00
_cell.angle_beta   90.00
_cell.angle_gamma   90.00
#
_symmetry.space_group_name_H-M   'P 1'
#
loop_
_entity.id
_entity.type
_entity.pdbx_description
1 polymer ?
#
loop_
_entity_poly.entity_id
_entity_poly.type
_entity_poly.pdbx_seq_one_letter_code
_entity_poly.pdbx_strand_id
1 'polypeptide(L)'
;MEKRKKILAAAGGITAAITVWFVWDSFMFIRSDNAQIDGHIVVIASKVPGFVVEVKADLGDQVKAGDILARIDDRDFSTSVDR
;
A
#
# COMPACT_ATOMS: atom_id res chain seq x y z
N MET A 1 -17.28 53.56 18.88
CA MET A 1 -16.14 53.64 17.94
C MET A 1 -14.94 52.81 18.43
N GLU A 2 -14.46 53.04 19.65
CA GLU A 2 -13.38 52.29 20.33
C GLU A 2 -13.50 50.75 20.25
N LYS A 3 -14.66 50.18 20.62
CA LYS A 3 -14.87 48.72 20.62
C LYS A 3 -14.75 48.09 19.22
N ARG A 4 -15.29 48.76 18.18
CA ARG A 4 -15.17 48.28 16.78
C ARG A 4 -13.71 48.28 16.31
N LYS A 5 -12.94 49.30 16.66
CA LYS A 5 -11.50 49.37 16.34
C LYS A 5 -10.72 48.24 17.04
N LYS A 6 -11.01 47.94 18.31
CA LYS A 6 -10.38 46.84 19.05
C LYS A 6 -10.72 45.47 18.49
N ILE A 7 -11.98 45.25 18.09
CA ILE A 7 -12.42 44.01 17.45
C ILE A 7 -11.74 43.83 16.09
N LEU A 8 -11.66 44.89 15.29
CA LEU A 8 -10.96 44.84 13.99
C LEU A 8 -9.45 44.59 14.15
N ALA A 9 -8.81 45.19 15.16
CA ALA A 9 -7.41 44.94 15.46
C ALA A 9 -7.17 43.49 15.92
N ALA A 10 -8.04 42.95 16.77
CA ALA A 10 -7.96 41.55 17.21
C ALA A 10 -8.18 40.58 16.04
N ALA A 11 -9.18 40.83 15.20
CA ALA A 11 -9.43 40.05 13.99
C ALA A 11 -8.23 40.10 13.04
N GLY A 12 -7.64 41.28 12.82
CA GLY A 12 -6.42 41.43 12.03
C GLY A 12 -5.23 40.66 12.58
N GLY A 13 -5.04 40.69 13.91
CA GLY A 13 -3.99 39.93 14.59
C GLY A 13 -4.17 38.42 14.45
N ILE A 14 -5.40 37.91 14.59
CA ILE A 14 -5.72 36.49 14.41
C ILE A 14 -5.46 36.06 12.97
N THR A 15 -5.93 36.83 11.99
CA THR A 15 -5.70 36.52 10.57
C THR A 15 -4.20 36.51 10.24
N ALA A 16 -3.44 37.48 10.76
CA ALA A 16 -1.99 37.53 10.59
C ALA A 16 -1.30 36.30 11.21
N ALA A 17 -1.66 35.91 12.43
CA ALA A 17 -1.11 34.74 13.10
C ALA A 17 -1.40 33.43 12.35
N ILE A 18 -2.65 33.25 11.88
CA ILE A 18 -3.03 32.11 11.04
C ILE A 18 -2.22 32.08 9.74
N THR A 19 -2.06 33.24 9.10
CA THR A 19 -1.31 33.35 7.83
C THR A 19 0.16 32.98 8.04
N VAL A 20 0.79 33.50 9.10
CA VAL A 20 2.18 33.14 9.45
C VAL A 20 2.31 31.65 9.71
N TRP A 21 1.35 31.04 10.41
CA TRP A 21 1.37 29.61 10.69
C TRP A 21 1.24 28.76 9.41
N PHE A 22 0.30 29.08 8.52
CA PHE A 22 0.14 28.37 7.24
C PHE A 22 1.37 28.50 6.34
N VAL A 23 1.96 29.70 6.28
CA VAL A 23 3.20 29.92 5.52
C VAL A 23 4.32 29.07 6.11
N TRP A 24 4.51 29.11 7.43
CA TRP A 24 5.55 28.31 8.09
C TRP A 24 5.37 26.81 7.83
N ASP A 25 4.16 26.27 8.00
CA ASP A 25 3.87 24.85 7.74
C ASP A 25 4.17 24.46 6.29
N SER A 26 3.74 25.29 5.33
CA SER A 26 3.96 25.04 3.89
C SER A 26 5.42 25.11 3.47
N PHE A 27 6.24 25.95 4.11
CA PHE A 27 7.67 26.07 3.78
C PHE A 27 8.52 25.00 4.48
N MET A 28 8.12 24.55 5.67
CA MET A 28 8.90 23.60 6.46
C MET A 28 8.57 22.14 6.14
N PHE A 29 7.36 21.84 5.67
CA PHE A 29 6.91 20.47 5.44
C PHE A 29 6.44 20.27 4.00
N ILE A 30 7.00 19.26 3.36
CA ILE A 30 6.50 18.74 2.08
C ILE A 30 5.61 17.54 2.39
N ARG A 31 4.32 17.62 2.05
CA ARG A 31 3.38 16.50 2.12
C ARG A 31 3.28 15.86 0.74
N SER A 32 3.44 14.54 0.70
CA SER A 32 3.35 13.77 -0.54
C SER A 32 2.64 12.45 -0.23
N ASP A 33 1.72 12.07 -1.11
CA ASP A 33 1.04 10.77 -1.07
C ASP A 33 1.80 9.70 -1.86
N ASN A 34 2.97 10.04 -2.43
CA ASN A 34 3.79 9.10 -3.17
C ASN A 34 4.57 8.19 -2.22
N ALA A 35 3.95 7.07 -1.82
CA ALA A 35 4.59 6.01 -1.07
C ALA A 35 4.72 4.76 -1.96
N GLN A 36 5.96 4.34 -2.21
CA GLN A 36 6.27 3.12 -2.96
C GLN A 36 7.11 2.20 -2.08
N ILE A 37 6.86 0.89 -2.20
CA ILE A 37 7.59 -0.14 -1.47
C ILE A 37 8.46 -0.88 -2.49
N ASP A 38 9.75 -0.98 -2.19
CA ASP A 38 10.66 -1.86 -2.94
C ASP A 38 10.52 -3.29 -2.40
N GLY A 39 10.43 -4.26 -3.31
CA GLY A 39 10.16 -5.65 -2.98
C GLY A 39 10.86 -6.58 -3.95
N HIS A 40 11.51 -7.61 -3.42
CA HIS A 40 12.10 -8.64 -4.25
C HIS A 40 11.03 -9.64 -4.68
N ILE A 41 10.76 -9.68 -5.99
CA ILE A 41 9.76 -10.58 -6.58
C ILE A 41 10.48 -11.76 -7.23
N VAL A 42 10.14 -12.97 -6.79
CA VAL A 42 10.63 -14.21 -7.38
C VAL A 42 9.46 -14.93 -8.04
N VAL A 43 9.63 -15.30 -9.30
CA VAL A 43 8.64 -16.11 -10.03
C VAL A 43 8.81 -17.56 -9.63
N ILE A 44 7.71 -18.18 -9.18
CA ILE A 44 7.64 -19.59 -8.84
C ILE A 44 6.85 -20.31 -9.93
N ALA A 45 7.38 -21.43 -10.41
CA ALA A 45 6.73 -22.26 -11.40
C ALA A 45 6.75 -23.72 -10.95
N SER A 46 5.78 -24.51 -11.42
CA SER A 46 5.82 -25.94 -11.21
C SER A 46 6.92 -26.59 -12.02
N LYS A 47 7.52 -27.64 -11.46
CA LYS A 47 8.53 -28.43 -12.17
C LYS A 47 7.95 -29.26 -13.31
N VAL A 48 6.68 -29.66 -13.17
CA VAL A 48 5.95 -30.46 -14.15
C VAL A 48 4.80 -29.61 -14.70
N PRO A 49 4.59 -29.56 -16.02
CA PRO A 49 3.45 -28.87 -16.62
C PRO A 49 2.14 -29.62 -16.31
N GLY A 50 1.06 -28.88 -16.08
CA GLY A 50 -0.27 -29.46 -15.87
C GLY A 50 -1.32 -28.37 -15.61
N PHE A 51 -2.58 -28.79 -15.50
CA PHE A 51 -3.70 -27.88 -15.26
C PHE A 51 -3.82 -27.54 -13.77
N VAL A 52 -4.02 -26.27 -13.44
CA VAL A 52 -4.28 -25.84 -12.05
C VAL A 52 -5.71 -26.22 -11.68
N VAL A 53 -5.89 -26.96 -10.59
CA VAL A 53 -7.19 -27.41 -10.08
C VAL A 53 -7.62 -26.65 -8.83
N GLU A 54 -6.69 -26.02 -8.11
CA GLU A 54 -6.95 -25.27 -6.89
C GLU A 54 -5.89 -24.19 -6.69
N VAL A 55 -6.29 -23.00 -6.26
CA VAL A 55 -5.39 -21.92 -5.81
C VAL A 55 -5.68 -21.68 -4.33
N LYS A 56 -4.64 -21.69 -3.51
CA LYS A 56 -4.74 -21.65 -2.04
C LYS A 56 -4.20 -20.38 -1.39
N ALA A 57 -3.52 -19.53 -2.16
CA ALA A 57 -2.99 -18.25 -1.71
C ALA A 57 -3.49 -17.14 -2.64
N ASP A 58 -3.84 -15.99 -2.05
CA ASP A 58 -4.25 -14.78 -2.78
C ASP A 58 -3.27 -13.62 -2.56
N LEU A 59 -3.48 -12.53 -3.28
CA LEU A 59 -2.67 -11.34 -3.19
C LEU A 59 -2.75 -10.73 -1.77
N GLY A 60 -1.58 -10.60 -1.14
CA GLY A 60 -1.46 -10.03 0.20
C GLY A 60 -1.41 -11.07 1.32
N ASP A 61 -1.64 -12.34 1.01
CA ASP A 61 -1.51 -13.42 2.00
C ASP A 61 -0.05 -13.61 2.43
N GLN A 62 0.14 -13.86 3.72
CA GLN A 62 1.43 -14.22 4.28
C GLN A 62 1.57 -15.75 4.29
N VAL A 63 2.53 -16.27 3.53
CA VAL A 63 2.80 -17.71 3.40
C VAL A 63 4.12 -18.09 4.07
N LYS A 64 4.23 -19.35 4.50
CA LYS A 64 5.43 -19.94 5.10
C LYS A 64 6.04 -21.00 4.18
N ALA A 65 7.29 -21.33 4.45
CA ALA A 65 7.96 -22.42 3.74
C ALA A 65 7.21 -23.75 3.95
N GLY A 66 6.88 -24.42 2.84
CA GLY A 66 6.10 -25.66 2.84
C GLY A 66 4.60 -25.47 2.59
N ASP A 67 4.09 -24.24 2.59
CA ASP A 67 2.69 -23.99 2.27
C ASP A 67 2.39 -24.26 0.79
N ILE A 68 1.22 -24.85 0.54
CA ILE A 68 0.75 -25.12 -0.82
C ILE A 68 0.12 -23.85 -1.37
N LEU A 69 0.70 -23.29 -2.42
CA LEU A 69 0.18 -22.08 -3.09
C LEU A 69 -0.91 -22.41 -4.11
N ALA A 70 -0.73 -23.50 -4.85
CA ALA A 70 -1.68 -24.01 -5.84
C ALA A 70 -1.50 -25.52 -6.02
N ARG A 71 -2.55 -26.20 -6.50
CA ARG A 71 -2.53 -27.63 -6.84
C ARG A 71 -2.66 -27.81 -8.35
N ILE A 72 -1.81 -28.68 -8.89
CA ILE A 72 -1.85 -29.11 -10.29
C ILE A 72 -2.50 -30.49 -10.37
N ASP A 73 -3.25 -30.73 -11.43
CA ASP A 73 -3.85 -32.01 -11.78
C ASP A 73 -2.78 -33.09 -11.98
N ASP A 74 -2.91 -34.21 -11.28
CA ASP A 74 -1.95 -35.32 -11.28
C ASP A 74 -2.35 -36.48 -12.20
N ARG A 75 -3.50 -36.40 -12.89
CA ARG A 75 -4.02 -37.49 -13.72
C ARG A 75 -3.11 -37.85 -14.90
N ASP A 76 -2.54 -36.84 -15.55
CA ASP A 76 -1.62 -37.05 -16.68
C ASP A 76 -0.25 -37.56 -16.20
N PHE A 77 0.17 -37.18 -14.98
CA PHE A 77 1.42 -37.64 -14.40
C PHE A 77 1.34 -39.08 -13.89
N SER A 78 0.26 -39.42 -13.16
CA SER A 78 0.04 -40.75 -12.59
C SER A 78 -0.02 -41.84 -13.67
N THR A 79 -0.72 -41.57 -14.78
CA THR A 79 -0.80 -42.50 -15.93
C THR A 79 0.53 -42.69 -16.67
N SER A 80 1.48 -41.76 -16.50
CA SER A 80 2.82 -41.84 -17.09
C SER A 80 3.81 -42.62 -16.21
N VAL A 81 3.62 -42.62 -14.88
CA VAL A 81 4.47 -43.34 -13.92
C VAL A 81 4.06 -44.79 -13.75
N ASP A 82 2.77 -45.12 -13.91
CA ASP A 82 2.25 -46.50 -13.80
C ASP A 82 2.60 -47.40 -15.01
N ARG A 83 3.35 -46.91 -16.00
CA ARG A 83 3.91 -47.69 -17.11
C ARG A 83 5.37 -48.04 -16.87
#